data_AF-A0A7C5N5A3-F1
#
_entry.id   AF-A0A7C5N5A3-F1
#
_cell.length_a   1.000
_cell.length_b   1.000
_cell.length_c   1.000
_cell.angle_alpha   90.00
_cell.angle_beta   90.00
_cell.angle_gamma   90.00
#
_symmetry.space_group_name_H-M   'P 1'
#
loop_
_entity.id
_entity.type
_entity.pdbx_description
1 polymer ?
#
loop_
_entity_poly.entity_id
_entity_poly.type
_entity_poly.pdbx_seq_one_letter_code
_entity_poly.pdbx_strand_id
1 'polypeptide(L)'
;MLLDGHSRLGIALHLGLGYTLAPVPVDGIEDAERWVLANQRARRNMRPEALQLLRGRLYNLEKRQGGRTHTYTSRQSGEKLPAQRLAGEFGVGARTIERDGALVEALDAITAEHGRQLLDAYVSGEKGLTRKHVLKVASLSSNRRGEFIKHVCEVKVPVGEALSYALKPEWSDEQVANAEAALTAQAQLLAQAIEGARGALGEVAPAMERWALRTRPKDHAAVVAFRAAQKKVADGLKAMTELLPHRPCDDCLGNDPSCAECAGVGWFPKGRASWDM
;
A
#
# COMPACT_ATOMS: atom_id res chain seq x y z
N MET A 1 -18.90 -11.66 -30.99
CA MET A 1 -18.61 -10.89 -29.76
C MET A 1 -19.69 -9.82 -29.59
N LEU A 2 -20.16 -9.54 -28.38
CA LEU A 2 -21.07 -8.43 -28.13
C LEU A 2 -20.25 -7.14 -27.95
N LEU A 3 -20.54 -6.11 -28.75
CA LEU A 3 -19.80 -4.83 -28.71
C LEU A 3 -20.40 -3.84 -27.70
N ASP A 4 -21.73 -3.68 -27.70
CA ASP A 4 -22.44 -2.83 -26.75
C ASP A 4 -23.77 -3.46 -26.34
N GLY A 5 -24.40 -2.93 -25.30
CA GLY A 5 -25.68 -3.40 -24.80
C GLY A 5 -25.60 -4.47 -23.71
N HIS A 6 -24.42 -4.73 -23.14
CA HIS A 6 -24.21 -5.70 -22.05
C HIS A 6 -25.24 -5.56 -20.92
N SER A 7 -25.48 -4.35 -20.43
CA SER A 7 -26.49 -4.10 -19.38
C SER A 7 -27.92 -4.39 -19.86
N ARG A 8 -28.26 -4.01 -21.10
CA ARG A 8 -29.60 -4.24 -21.66
C ARG A 8 -29.85 -5.71 -21.93
N LEU A 9 -28.84 -6.42 -22.42
CA LEU A 9 -28.88 -7.87 -22.60
C LEU A 9 -29.05 -8.57 -21.26
N GLY A 10 -28.28 -8.19 -20.23
CA GLY A 10 -28.41 -8.74 -18.88
C GLY A 10 -29.81 -8.57 -18.30
N ILE A 11 -30.41 -7.39 -18.45
CA ILE A 11 -31.79 -7.12 -18.02
C ILE A 11 -32.80 -7.95 -18.83
N ALA A 12 -32.65 -8.00 -20.16
CA ALA A 12 -33.55 -8.76 -21.02
C ALA A 12 -33.54 -10.26 -20.65
N LEU A 13 -32.33 -10.82 -20.44
CA LEU A 13 -32.18 -12.21 -19.99
C LEU A 13 -32.80 -12.43 -18.60
N HIS A 14 -32.57 -11.52 -17.65
CA HIS A 14 -33.12 -11.63 -16.29
C HIS A 14 -34.66 -11.56 -16.27
N LEU A 15 -35.25 -10.73 -17.13
CA LEU A 15 -36.70 -10.51 -17.22
C LEU A 15 -37.39 -11.42 -18.25
N GLY A 16 -36.65 -12.31 -18.92
CA GLY A 16 -37.20 -13.19 -19.97
C GLY A 16 -37.74 -12.45 -21.20
N LEU A 17 -37.20 -11.26 -21.50
CA LEU A 17 -37.61 -10.45 -22.63
C LEU A 17 -36.89 -10.89 -23.90
N GLY A 18 -37.61 -10.92 -25.03
CA GLY A 18 -37.00 -11.07 -26.35
C GLY A 18 -36.06 -9.90 -26.66
N TYR A 19 -34.99 -10.19 -27.39
CA TYR A 19 -34.02 -9.19 -27.83
C TYR A 19 -33.60 -9.43 -29.28
N THR A 20 -33.19 -8.37 -29.95
CA THR A 20 -32.65 -8.41 -31.31
C THR A 20 -31.20 -7.96 -31.30
N LEU A 21 -30.37 -8.61 -32.11
CA LEU A 21 -28.97 -8.23 -32.31
C LEU A 21 -28.84 -7.45 -33.62
N ALA A 22 -28.12 -6.33 -33.58
CA ALA A 22 -27.75 -5.59 -34.77
C ALA A 22 -26.28 -5.91 -35.10
N PRO A 23 -25.99 -6.49 -36.28
CA PRO A 23 -24.62 -6.73 -36.69
C PRO A 23 -23.91 -5.39 -36.96
N VAL A 24 -22.69 -5.27 -36.46
CA VAL A 24 -21.80 -4.14 -36.72
C VAL A 24 -20.60 -4.67 -37.50
N PRO A 25 -20.35 -4.19 -38.74
CA PRO A 25 -19.17 -4.60 -39.48
C PRO A 25 -17.93 -4.01 -38.80
N VAL A 26 -16.96 -4.87 -38.50
CA VAL A 26 -15.65 -4.50 -37.93
C VAL A 26 -14.58 -5.39 -38.55
N ASP A 27 -13.43 -4.81 -38.86
CA ASP A 27 -12.35 -5.50 -39.60
C ASP A 27 -11.43 -6.34 -38.71
N GLY A 28 -11.57 -6.21 -37.38
CA GLY A 28 -10.79 -6.95 -36.40
C GLY A 28 -11.06 -6.54 -34.96
N ILE A 29 -10.34 -7.12 -34.00
CA ILE A 29 -10.51 -6.85 -32.56
C ILE A 29 -10.20 -5.40 -32.22
N GLU A 30 -9.15 -4.81 -32.82
CA GLU A 30 -8.81 -3.40 -32.56
C GLU A 30 -9.86 -2.42 -33.12
N ASP A 31 -10.46 -2.76 -34.27
CA ASP A 31 -11.54 -1.97 -34.86
C ASP A 31 -12.84 -2.09 -34.04
N ALA A 32 -13.12 -3.29 -33.53
CA ALA A 32 -14.15 -3.50 -32.53
C ALA A 32 -13.91 -2.68 -31.26
N GLU A 33 -12.68 -2.63 -30.74
CA GLU A 33 -12.32 -1.83 -29.56
C GLU A 33 -12.53 -0.33 -29.81
N ARG A 34 -12.06 0.16 -30.97
CA ARG A 34 -12.29 1.55 -31.41
C ARG A 34 -13.78 1.87 -31.48
N TRP A 35 -14.58 0.99 -32.10
CA TRP A 35 -16.03 1.17 -32.21
C TRP A 35 -16.67 1.28 -30.83
N VAL A 36 -16.31 0.39 -29.90
CA VAL A 36 -16.81 0.40 -28.52
C VAL A 36 -16.44 1.71 -27.83
N LEU A 37 -15.17 2.12 -27.86
CA LEU A 37 -14.71 3.35 -27.22
C LEU A 37 -15.39 4.60 -27.80
N ALA A 38 -15.57 4.65 -29.12
CA ALA A 38 -16.28 5.74 -29.78
C ALA A 38 -17.76 5.80 -29.37
N ASN A 39 -18.41 4.64 -29.24
CA ASN A 39 -19.82 4.56 -28.84
C ASN A 39 -20.03 4.90 -27.35
N GLN A 40 -19.05 4.60 -26.47
CA GLN A 40 -19.10 5.00 -25.07
C GLN A 40 -19.02 6.52 -24.86
N ARG A 41 -18.45 7.28 -25.82
CA ARG A 41 -18.37 8.76 -25.77
C ARG A 41 -19.74 9.43 -25.71
N ALA A 42 -20.76 8.85 -26.34
CA ALA A 42 -22.10 9.44 -26.41
C ALA A 42 -22.87 9.38 -25.07
N ARG A 43 -22.33 8.66 -24.07
CA ARG A 43 -22.97 8.51 -22.77
C ARG A 43 -22.70 9.73 -21.89
N ARG A 44 -23.76 10.42 -21.50
CA ARG A 44 -23.71 11.64 -20.66
C ARG A 44 -23.31 11.41 -19.19
N ASN A 45 -23.08 10.15 -18.78
CA ASN A 45 -22.79 9.76 -17.40
C ASN A 45 -21.35 9.27 -17.20
N MET A 46 -20.40 9.82 -17.94
CA MET A 46 -18.99 9.46 -17.79
C MET A 46 -18.28 10.44 -16.84
N ARG A 47 -17.57 9.92 -15.85
CA ARG A 47 -16.72 10.72 -14.97
C ARG A 47 -15.59 11.37 -15.77
N PRO A 48 -15.12 12.57 -15.40
CA PRO A 48 -14.02 13.23 -16.10
C PRO A 48 -12.77 12.37 -16.23
N GLU A 49 -12.44 11.58 -15.19
CA GLU A 49 -11.30 10.67 -15.14
C GLU A 49 -11.48 9.52 -16.13
N ALA A 50 -12.67 8.91 -16.18
CA ALA A 50 -12.99 7.86 -17.14
C ALA A 50 -12.93 8.38 -18.58
N LEU A 51 -13.44 9.60 -18.83
CA LEU A 51 -13.37 10.24 -20.14
C LEU A 51 -11.93 10.52 -20.55
N GLN A 52 -11.09 10.90 -19.58
CA GLN A 52 -9.65 11.08 -19.80
C GLN A 52 -8.98 9.78 -20.26
N LEU A 53 -9.25 8.67 -19.58
CA LEU A 53 -8.71 7.37 -19.97
C LEU A 53 -9.25 6.91 -21.33
N LEU A 54 -10.53 7.17 -21.64
CA LEU A 54 -11.13 6.85 -22.93
C LEU A 54 -10.40 7.57 -24.07
N ARG A 55 -10.13 8.88 -23.92
CA ARG A 55 -9.36 9.65 -24.91
C ARG A 55 -7.95 9.10 -25.09
N GLY A 56 -7.27 8.78 -23.97
CA GLY A 56 -5.92 8.22 -24.00
C GLY A 56 -5.86 6.85 -24.69
N ARG A 57 -6.84 5.97 -24.42
CA ARG A 57 -6.94 4.64 -25.04
C ARG A 57 -7.17 4.76 -26.56
N LEU A 58 -8.11 5.61 -26.99
CA LEU A 58 -8.35 5.88 -28.41
C LEU A 58 -7.09 6.40 -29.11
N TYR A 59 -6.39 7.35 -28.49
CA TYR A 59 -5.13 7.87 -29.02
C TYR A 59 -4.07 6.79 -29.16
N ASN A 60 -3.87 5.95 -28.15
CA ASN A 60 -2.86 4.89 -28.17
C ASN A 60 -3.18 3.81 -29.23
N LEU A 61 -4.46 3.47 -29.42
CA LEU A 61 -4.89 2.57 -30.50
C LEU A 61 -4.60 3.16 -31.89
N GLU A 62 -4.96 4.42 -32.11
CA GLU A 62 -4.73 5.10 -33.40
C GLU A 62 -3.25 5.31 -33.70
N LYS A 63 -2.46 5.65 -32.67
CA LYS A 63 -1.01 5.77 -32.75
C LYS A 63 -0.36 4.45 -33.18
N ARG A 64 -0.85 3.31 -32.70
CA ARG A 64 -0.36 1.97 -33.08
C ARG A 64 -0.74 1.61 -34.52
N GLN A 65 -1.96 1.92 -34.94
CA GLN A 65 -2.42 1.63 -36.30
C GLN A 65 -1.74 2.49 -37.37
N GLY A 66 -1.40 3.74 -37.04
CA GLY A 66 -0.59 4.61 -37.91
C GLY A 66 0.80 4.07 -38.26
N GLY A 67 1.27 3.00 -37.59
CA GLY A 67 2.52 2.30 -37.90
C GLY A 67 2.40 1.15 -38.93
N ARG A 68 1.19 0.73 -39.31
CA ARG A 68 0.98 -0.39 -40.29
C ARG A 68 0.77 0.07 -41.73
N THR A 69 0.47 1.34 -41.95
CA THR A 69 0.39 1.95 -43.28
C THR A 69 1.69 2.73 -43.52
N HIS A 70 2.48 2.30 -44.50
CA HIS A 70 3.67 2.99 -45.01
C HIS A 70 3.35 4.35 -45.68
N THR A 71 2.36 5.10 -45.20
CA THR A 71 1.81 6.27 -45.90
C THR A 71 1.50 7.44 -44.96
N TYR A 72 2.30 7.64 -43.91
CA TYR A 72 2.22 8.88 -43.13
C TYR A 72 3.60 9.52 -43.01
N THR A 73 4.12 9.99 -44.16
CA THR A 73 5.33 10.80 -44.23
C THR A 73 4.99 12.29 -44.25
N SER A 74 5.76 13.02 -43.44
CA SER A 74 5.94 14.47 -43.38
C SER A 74 4.90 15.30 -42.60
N ARG A 75 5.44 16.21 -41.78
CA ARG A 75 4.78 17.37 -41.14
C ARG A 75 4.20 18.38 -42.15
N GLN A 76 4.14 18.06 -43.45
CA GLN A 76 3.81 19.01 -44.53
C GLN A 76 2.63 18.59 -45.43
N SER A 77 1.99 17.44 -45.20
CA SER A 77 0.73 17.10 -45.90
C SER A 77 -0.45 17.24 -44.94
N GLY A 78 -1.57 17.79 -45.41
CA GLY A 78 -2.72 18.26 -44.64
C GLY A 78 -3.55 17.20 -43.88
N GLU A 79 -2.97 16.04 -43.56
CA GLU A 79 -3.60 15.03 -42.71
C GLU A 79 -3.27 15.30 -41.24
N LYS A 80 -4.31 15.60 -40.47
CA LYS A 80 -4.19 15.87 -39.03
C LYS A 80 -3.66 14.62 -38.32
N LEU A 81 -2.52 14.75 -37.63
CA LEU A 81 -2.00 13.73 -36.72
C LEU A 81 -3.13 13.18 -35.82
N PRO A 82 -3.12 11.90 -35.39
CA PRO A 82 -4.18 11.32 -34.57
C PRO A 82 -4.60 12.20 -33.38
N ALA A 83 -3.62 12.82 -32.71
CA ALA A 83 -3.86 13.77 -31.62
C ALA A 83 -4.67 15.02 -32.03
N GLN A 84 -4.44 15.57 -33.24
CA GLN A 84 -5.15 16.75 -33.74
C GLN A 84 -6.58 16.44 -34.19
N ARG A 85 -6.81 15.25 -34.76
CA ARG A 85 -8.18 14.81 -35.11
C ARG A 85 -9.00 14.57 -33.85
N LEU A 86 -8.47 13.77 -32.91
CA LEU A 86 -9.13 13.50 -31.63
C LEU A 86 -9.34 14.79 -30.83
N ALA A 87 -8.38 15.72 -30.85
CA ALA A 87 -8.54 17.04 -30.26
C ALA A 87 -9.79 17.78 -30.75
N GLY A 88 -10.00 17.80 -32.07
CA GLY A 88 -11.19 18.41 -32.67
C GLY A 88 -12.48 17.72 -32.25
N GLU A 89 -12.48 16.38 -32.19
CA GLU A 89 -13.66 15.60 -31.81
C GLU A 89 -14.04 15.73 -30.33
N PHE A 90 -13.04 15.84 -29.45
CA PHE A 90 -13.26 15.97 -28.01
C PHE A 90 -13.29 17.42 -27.52
N GLY A 91 -13.07 18.40 -28.40
CA GLY A 91 -13.01 19.83 -28.04
C GLY A 91 -11.87 20.16 -27.08
N VAL A 92 -10.77 19.41 -27.13
CA VAL A 92 -9.58 19.61 -26.27
C VAL A 92 -8.33 19.85 -27.12
N GLY A 93 -7.26 20.39 -26.54
CA GLY A 93 -6.00 20.54 -27.26
C GLY A 93 -5.32 19.19 -27.56
N ALA A 94 -4.60 19.10 -28.69
CA ALA A 94 -3.83 17.90 -29.07
C ALA A 94 -2.86 17.44 -27.97
N ARG A 95 -2.25 18.39 -27.26
CA ARG A 95 -1.36 18.09 -26.12
C ARG A 95 -2.07 17.44 -24.94
N THR A 96 -3.37 17.67 -24.77
CA THR A 96 -4.18 16.97 -23.75
C THR A 96 -4.37 15.52 -24.14
N ILE A 97 -4.67 15.25 -25.41
CA ILE A 97 -4.79 13.89 -25.94
C ILE A 97 -3.50 13.09 -25.73
N GLU A 98 -2.34 13.67 -26.05
CA GLU A 98 -1.04 13.04 -25.85
C GLU A 98 -0.76 12.73 -24.37
N ARG A 99 -1.08 13.67 -23.47
CA ARG A 99 -0.93 13.47 -22.01
C ARG A 99 -1.87 12.40 -21.47
N ASP A 100 -3.07 12.31 -22.02
CA ASP A 100 -4.04 11.28 -21.66
C ASP A 100 -3.55 9.89 -22.12
N GLY A 101 -2.92 9.81 -23.29
CA GLY A 101 -2.23 8.61 -23.76
C GLY A 101 -1.13 8.15 -22.81
N ALA A 102 -0.25 9.07 -22.40
CA ALA A 102 0.84 8.76 -21.44
C ALA A 102 0.32 8.33 -20.07
N LEU A 103 -0.79 8.91 -19.60
CA LEU A 103 -1.46 8.47 -18.38
C LEU A 103 -1.96 7.02 -18.50
N VAL A 104 -2.58 6.67 -19.62
CA VAL A 104 -3.05 5.30 -19.87
C VAL A 104 -1.88 4.33 -19.92
N GLU A 105 -0.80 4.66 -20.63
CA GLU A 105 0.41 3.83 -20.67
C GLU A 105 0.99 3.59 -19.25
N ALA A 106 1.05 4.64 -18.43
CA ALA A 106 1.51 4.54 -17.04
C ALA A 106 0.59 3.67 -16.17
N LEU A 107 -0.73 3.83 -16.28
CA LEU A 107 -1.69 3.03 -15.53
C LEU A 107 -1.70 1.57 -15.96
N ASP A 108 -1.61 1.29 -17.27
CA ASP A 108 -1.58 -0.07 -17.79
C ASP A 108 -0.28 -0.79 -17.34
N ALA A 109 0.86 -0.08 -17.31
CA ALA A 109 2.11 -0.61 -16.77
C ALA A 109 2.03 -0.93 -15.27
N ILE A 110 1.46 -0.03 -14.46
CA ILE A 110 1.24 -0.29 -13.02
C ILE A 110 0.25 -1.45 -12.82
N THR A 111 -0.80 -1.51 -13.65
CA THR A 111 -1.85 -2.53 -13.57
C THR A 111 -1.31 -3.92 -13.90
N ALA A 112 -0.35 -4.02 -14.82
CA ALA A 112 0.29 -5.28 -15.16
C ALA A 112 1.11 -5.86 -13.98
N GLU A 113 1.68 -5.00 -13.13
CA GLU A 113 2.54 -5.43 -12.01
C GLU A 113 1.79 -5.59 -10.69
N HIS A 114 0.87 -4.68 -10.36
CA HIS A 114 0.23 -4.61 -9.04
C HIS A 114 -1.30 -4.75 -9.11
N GLY A 115 -1.85 -5.08 -10.27
CA GLY A 115 -3.29 -5.24 -10.45
C GLY A 115 -4.05 -3.92 -10.56
N ARG A 116 -5.38 -4.01 -10.56
CA ARG A 116 -6.27 -2.95 -11.03
C ARG A 116 -6.65 -1.90 -9.96
N GLN A 117 -6.17 -2.05 -8.74
CA GLN A 117 -6.55 -1.24 -7.58
C GLN A 117 -6.35 0.26 -7.83
N LEU A 118 -5.18 0.66 -8.35
CA LEU A 118 -4.89 2.07 -8.63
C LEU A 118 -5.74 2.63 -9.78
N LEU A 119 -6.02 1.81 -10.80
CA LEU A 119 -6.87 2.19 -11.91
C LEU A 119 -8.31 2.45 -11.42
N ASP A 120 -8.83 1.58 -10.57
CA ASP A 120 -10.17 1.71 -10.00
C ASP A 120 -10.27 2.92 -9.06
N ALA A 121 -9.24 3.17 -8.24
CA ALA A 121 -9.10 4.38 -7.44
C ALA A 121 -9.09 5.66 -8.30
N TYR A 122 -8.39 5.63 -9.44
CA TYR A 122 -8.35 6.75 -10.38
C TYR A 122 -9.70 7.01 -11.04
N VAL A 123 -10.34 5.96 -11.57
CA VAL A 123 -11.65 6.06 -12.25
C VAL A 123 -12.77 6.43 -11.28
N SER A 124 -12.69 5.98 -10.04
CA SER A 124 -13.63 6.37 -8.98
C SER A 124 -13.40 7.79 -8.46
N GLY A 125 -12.39 8.51 -8.97
CA GLY A 125 -12.15 9.90 -8.60
C GLY A 125 -11.82 10.06 -7.11
N GLU A 126 -11.06 9.13 -6.54
CA GLU A 126 -10.59 9.26 -5.15
C GLU A 126 -9.92 10.62 -4.94
N LYS A 127 -10.39 11.34 -3.92
CA LYS A 127 -9.97 12.73 -3.66
C LYS A 127 -8.45 12.80 -3.50
N GLY A 128 -7.81 13.58 -4.36
CA GLY A 128 -6.37 13.84 -4.32
C GLY A 128 -5.53 12.94 -5.23
N LEU A 129 -6.09 11.89 -5.84
CA LEU A 129 -5.38 11.13 -6.86
C LEU A 129 -5.47 11.88 -8.20
N THR A 130 -4.33 12.32 -8.72
CA THR A 130 -4.27 13.11 -9.95
C THR A 130 -3.34 12.44 -10.95
N ARG A 131 -3.48 12.79 -12.24
CA ARG A 131 -2.54 12.37 -13.30
C ARG A 131 -1.08 12.60 -12.93
N LYS A 132 -0.76 13.71 -12.25
CA LYS A 132 0.63 14.00 -11.82
C LYS A 132 1.14 12.96 -10.84
N HIS A 133 0.31 12.54 -9.88
CA HIS A 133 0.66 11.51 -8.91
C HIS A 133 0.88 10.17 -9.59
N VAL A 134 0.00 9.76 -10.51
CA VAL A 134 0.15 8.50 -11.26
C VAL A 134 1.46 8.47 -12.05
N LEU A 135 1.78 9.54 -12.78
CA LEU A 135 3.04 9.62 -13.54
C LEU A 135 4.28 9.61 -12.62
N LYS A 136 4.20 10.23 -11.44
CA LYS A 136 5.26 10.18 -10.44
C LYS A 136 5.46 8.75 -9.92
N VAL A 137 4.36 8.06 -9.60
CA VAL A 137 4.38 6.67 -9.13
C VAL A 137 4.91 5.72 -10.20
N ALA A 138 4.54 5.93 -11.47
CA ALA A 138 5.06 5.14 -12.59
C ALA A 138 6.59 5.25 -12.78
N SER A 139 7.20 6.34 -12.29
CA SER A 139 8.66 6.51 -12.31
C SER A 139 9.39 5.83 -11.14
N LEU A 140 8.67 5.23 -10.19
CA LEU A 140 9.25 4.57 -9.03
C LEU A 140 9.56 3.08 -9.31
N SER A 141 10.42 2.50 -8.47
CA SER A 141 10.67 1.05 -8.45
C SER A 141 9.38 0.27 -8.19
N SER A 142 9.34 -1.00 -8.60
CA SER A 142 8.16 -1.87 -8.42
C SER A 142 7.75 -1.99 -6.95
N ASN A 143 8.72 -2.12 -6.03
CA ASN A 143 8.44 -2.17 -4.59
C ASN A 143 7.70 -0.90 -4.09
N ARG A 144 8.24 0.29 -4.41
CA ARG A 144 7.64 1.58 -4.03
C ARG A 144 6.26 1.80 -4.64
N ARG A 145 6.02 1.30 -5.85
CA ARG A 145 4.69 1.32 -6.46
C ARG A 145 3.71 0.49 -5.63
N GLY A 146 4.12 -0.72 -5.21
CA GLY A 146 3.35 -1.57 -4.30
C GLY A 146 3.04 -0.89 -2.97
N GLU A 147 4.03 -0.28 -2.31
CA GLU A 147 3.83 0.45 -1.05
C GLU A 147 2.84 1.61 -1.20
N PHE A 148 2.99 2.42 -2.26
CA PHE A 148 2.07 3.52 -2.53
C PHE A 148 0.64 3.02 -2.71
N ILE A 149 0.45 1.95 -3.50
CA ILE A 149 -0.86 1.36 -3.75
C ILE A 149 -1.47 0.84 -2.45
N LYS A 150 -0.68 0.16 -1.61
CA LYS A 150 -1.12 -0.31 -0.30
C LYS A 150 -1.57 0.86 0.60
N HIS A 151 -0.79 1.92 0.69
CA HIS A 151 -1.12 3.08 1.51
C HIS A 151 -2.39 3.81 1.04
N VAL A 152 -2.58 3.97 -0.26
CA VAL A 152 -3.74 4.68 -0.82
C VAL A 152 -4.99 3.80 -0.85
N CYS A 153 -4.87 2.55 -1.30
CA CYS A 153 -6.02 1.68 -1.54
C CYS A 153 -6.48 0.93 -0.29
N GLU A 154 -5.56 0.45 0.55
CA GLU A 154 -5.87 -0.35 1.73
C GLU A 154 -5.90 0.49 3.00
N VAL A 155 -4.83 1.24 3.28
CA VAL A 155 -4.68 2.01 4.53
C VAL A 155 -5.42 3.36 4.48
N LYS A 156 -5.81 3.82 3.29
CA LYS A 156 -6.53 5.09 3.04
C LYS A 156 -5.78 6.33 3.54
N VAL A 157 -4.45 6.31 3.45
CA VAL A 157 -3.60 7.48 3.72
C VAL A 157 -3.81 8.54 2.62
N PRO A 158 -3.82 9.85 2.96
CA PRO A 158 -3.88 10.90 1.95
C PRO A 158 -2.78 10.76 0.89
N VAL A 159 -3.13 10.97 -0.38
CA VAL A 159 -2.23 10.72 -1.52
C VAL A 159 -0.89 11.45 -1.41
N GLY A 160 -0.88 12.71 -0.92
CA GLY A 160 0.36 13.48 -0.75
C GLY A 160 1.30 12.86 0.30
N GLU A 161 0.73 12.32 1.38
CA GLU A 161 1.47 11.68 2.45
C GLU A 161 1.97 10.30 2.00
N ALA A 162 1.13 9.48 1.36
CA ALA A 162 1.53 8.21 0.76
C ALA A 162 2.68 8.39 -0.25
N LEU A 163 2.62 9.45 -1.05
CA LEU A 163 3.71 9.80 -1.98
C LEU A 163 4.97 10.22 -1.23
N SER A 164 4.86 10.94 -0.12
CA SER A 164 6.03 11.30 0.70
C SER A 164 6.76 10.07 1.23
N TYR A 165 6.02 9.04 1.68
CA TYR A 165 6.60 7.77 2.12
C TYR A 165 7.27 7.02 0.97
N ALA A 166 6.56 6.86 -0.15
CA ALA A 166 7.08 6.17 -1.34
C ALA A 166 8.26 6.90 -2.00
N LEU A 167 8.45 8.20 -1.74
CA LEU A 167 9.57 9.00 -2.23
C LEU A 167 10.74 9.12 -1.25
N LYS A 168 10.62 8.65 -0.01
CA LYS A 168 11.76 8.66 0.92
C LYS A 168 12.94 7.92 0.29
N PRO A 169 14.17 8.45 0.35
CA PRO A 169 15.33 7.75 -0.19
C PRO A 169 15.42 6.36 0.46
N GLU A 170 15.64 5.34 -0.36
CA GLU A 170 15.94 4.01 0.14
C GLU A 170 17.26 4.12 0.89
N TRP A 171 17.28 3.62 2.12
CA TRP A 171 18.53 3.48 2.84
C TRP A 171 19.36 2.46 2.07
N SER A 172 20.64 2.75 1.81
CA SER A 172 21.54 1.74 1.24
C SER A 172 21.56 0.51 2.15
N ASP A 173 21.90 -0.66 1.60
CA ASP A 173 22.02 -1.89 2.41
C ASP A 173 22.96 -1.67 3.60
N GLU A 174 24.00 -0.86 3.43
CA GLU A 174 24.91 -0.45 4.50
C GLU A 174 24.23 0.43 5.55
N GLN A 175 23.38 1.39 5.14
CA GLN A 175 22.60 2.21 6.06
C GLN A 175 21.57 1.38 6.83
N VAL A 176 20.92 0.41 6.19
CA VAL A 176 19.99 -0.52 6.84
C VAL A 176 20.73 -1.37 7.87
N ALA A 177 21.85 -1.99 7.48
CA ALA A 177 22.66 -2.81 8.39
C ALA A 177 23.18 -2.00 9.58
N ASN A 178 23.62 -0.76 9.36
CA ASN A 178 24.04 0.13 10.44
C ASN A 178 22.89 0.49 11.39
N ALA A 179 21.68 0.67 10.86
CA ALA A 179 20.48 0.93 11.66
C ALA A 179 20.13 -0.27 12.54
N GLU A 180 20.12 -1.47 11.96
CA GLU A 180 19.82 -2.72 12.64
C GLU A 180 20.86 -3.02 13.73
N ALA A 181 22.14 -2.80 13.43
CA ALA A 181 23.22 -2.94 14.41
C ALA A 181 23.06 -1.95 15.57
N ALA A 182 22.72 -0.68 15.27
CA ALA A 182 22.47 0.33 16.30
C ALA A 182 21.26 -0.01 17.19
N LEU A 183 20.16 -0.47 16.59
CA LEU A 183 18.97 -0.91 17.33
C LEU A 183 19.28 -2.12 18.22
N THR A 184 20.05 -3.08 17.70
CA THR A 184 20.45 -4.29 18.43
C THR A 184 21.34 -3.93 19.63
N ALA A 185 22.31 -3.02 19.45
CA ALA A 185 23.16 -2.54 20.52
C ALA A 185 22.35 -1.81 21.61
N GLN A 186 21.39 -0.96 21.22
CA GLN A 186 20.50 -0.30 22.18
C GLN A 186 19.63 -1.30 22.96
N ALA A 187 19.10 -2.33 22.29
CA ALA A 187 18.34 -3.38 22.94
C ALA A 187 19.19 -4.18 23.94
N GLN A 188 20.46 -4.48 23.61
CA GLN A 188 21.39 -5.15 24.52
C GLN A 188 21.72 -4.30 25.76
N LEU A 189 21.97 -3.00 25.58
CA LEU A 189 22.19 -2.08 26.71
C LEU A 189 20.98 -2.01 27.63
N LEU A 190 19.77 -1.97 27.05
CA LEU A 190 18.53 -1.97 27.83
C LEU A 190 18.37 -3.28 28.62
N ALA A 191 18.64 -4.43 27.99
CA ALA A 191 18.59 -5.73 28.65
C ALA A 191 19.60 -5.84 29.81
N GLN A 192 20.83 -5.35 29.62
CA GLN A 192 21.84 -5.30 30.67
C GLN A 192 21.42 -4.40 31.84
N ALA A 193 20.82 -3.24 31.57
CA ALA A 193 20.30 -2.34 32.59
C ALA A 193 19.16 -2.99 33.39
N ILE A 194 18.26 -3.72 32.73
CA ILE A 194 17.18 -4.48 33.36
C ILE A 194 17.74 -5.57 34.28
N GLU A 195 18.73 -6.33 33.82
CA GLU A 195 19.33 -7.41 34.62
C GLU A 195 20.11 -6.84 35.81
N GLY A 196 20.85 -5.74 35.63
CA GLY A 196 21.53 -5.02 36.71
C GLY A 196 20.55 -4.51 37.78
N ALA A 197 19.41 -3.95 37.35
CA ALA A 197 18.36 -3.51 38.27
C ALA A 197 17.73 -4.70 39.03
N ARG A 198 17.52 -5.83 38.36
CA ARG A 198 17.02 -7.07 38.96
C ARG A 198 18.00 -7.62 40.01
N GLY A 199 19.30 -7.63 39.71
CA GLY A 199 20.35 -8.02 40.64
C GLY A 199 20.38 -7.14 41.89
N ALA A 200 20.40 -5.82 41.71
CA ALA A 200 20.38 -4.87 42.82
C ALA A 200 19.13 -5.03 43.71
N LEU A 201 17.94 -5.24 43.12
CA LEU A 201 16.72 -5.55 43.87
C LEU A 201 16.83 -6.87 44.63
N GLY A 202 17.45 -7.90 44.03
CA GLY A 202 17.70 -9.20 44.65
C GLY A 202 18.61 -9.13 45.88
N GLU A 203 19.57 -8.20 45.90
CA GLU A 203 20.45 -7.97 47.07
C GLU A 203 19.81 -7.13 48.17
N VAL A 204 19.07 -6.08 47.76
CA VAL A 204 18.46 -5.13 48.69
C VAL A 204 17.21 -5.72 49.36
N ALA A 205 16.41 -6.50 48.64
CA ALA A 205 15.15 -7.04 49.16
C ALA A 205 15.32 -7.90 50.44
N PRO A 206 16.26 -8.87 50.51
CA PRO A 206 16.49 -9.66 51.73
C PRO A 206 17.02 -8.82 52.89
N ALA A 207 17.86 -7.82 52.62
CA ALA A 207 18.39 -6.93 53.66
C ALA A 207 17.28 -6.06 54.26
N MET A 208 16.39 -5.55 53.41
CA MET A 208 15.24 -4.75 53.83
C MET A 208 14.15 -5.58 54.50
N GLU A 209 13.92 -6.82 54.07
CA GLU A 209 13.00 -7.75 54.75
C GLU A 209 13.50 -8.10 56.15
N ARG A 210 14.81 -8.35 56.31
CA ARG A 210 15.45 -8.51 57.63
C ARG A 210 15.36 -7.27 58.51
N TRP A 211 15.27 -6.07 57.93
CA TRP A 211 15.06 -4.82 58.68
C TRP A 211 13.58 -4.65 59.05
N ALA A 212 12.65 -4.96 58.14
CA ALA A 212 11.21 -4.92 58.36
C ALA A 212 10.76 -5.89 59.46
N LEU A 213 11.35 -7.09 59.54
CA LEU A 213 11.09 -8.06 60.61
C LEU A 213 11.61 -7.61 61.99
N ARG A 214 12.51 -6.62 62.03
CA ARG A 214 13.09 -6.05 63.26
C ARG A 214 12.47 -4.72 63.69
N THR A 215 11.62 -4.12 62.86
CA THR A 215 10.98 -2.82 63.15
C THR A 215 9.73 -3.00 64.01
N ARG A 216 9.46 -2.03 64.89
CA ARG A 216 8.36 -2.12 65.87
C ARG A 216 7.00 -1.94 65.16
N PRO A 217 5.88 -2.40 65.74
CA PRO A 217 4.55 -2.34 65.12
C PRO A 217 4.08 -0.94 64.65
N LYS A 218 4.69 0.14 65.16
CA LYS A 218 4.38 1.52 64.81
C LYS A 218 4.90 1.91 63.41
N ASP A 219 5.85 1.15 62.86
CA ASP A 219 6.47 1.39 61.55
C ASP A 219 5.83 0.55 60.43
N HIS A 220 4.74 -0.17 60.71
CA HIS A 220 4.04 -1.06 59.77
C HIS A 220 3.59 -0.33 58.48
N ALA A 221 3.24 0.96 58.58
CA ALA A 221 2.89 1.77 57.41
C ALA A 221 4.08 1.97 56.45
N ALA A 222 5.30 2.12 56.98
CA ALA A 222 6.52 2.24 56.17
C ALA A 222 6.85 0.92 55.46
N VAL A 223 6.64 -0.22 56.13
CA VAL A 223 6.83 -1.56 55.54
C VAL A 223 5.84 -1.83 54.40
N VAL A 224 4.56 -1.45 54.57
CA VAL A 224 3.53 -1.60 53.52
C VAL A 224 3.80 -0.70 52.32
N ALA A 225 4.13 0.57 52.56
CA ALA A 225 4.49 1.51 51.49
C ALA A 225 5.72 1.04 50.70
N PHE A 226 6.71 0.47 51.39
CA PHE A 226 7.91 -0.10 50.78
C PHE A 226 7.61 -1.32 49.90
N ARG A 227 6.81 -2.29 50.38
CA ARG A 227 6.40 -3.46 49.59
C ARG A 227 5.63 -3.06 48.33
N ALA A 228 4.78 -2.03 48.43
CA ALA A 228 4.07 -1.48 47.28
C ALA A 228 5.02 -0.84 46.26
N ALA A 229 6.08 -0.17 46.71
CA ALA A 229 7.12 0.38 45.84
C ALA A 229 7.93 -0.71 45.14
N GLN A 230 8.36 -1.77 45.86
CA GLN A 230 9.03 -2.92 45.26
C GLN A 230 8.18 -3.58 44.17
N LYS A 231 6.88 -3.78 44.43
CA LYS A 231 5.95 -4.34 43.45
C LYS A 231 5.86 -3.48 42.19
N LYS A 232 5.74 -2.14 42.33
CA LYS A 232 5.71 -1.23 41.19
C LYS A 232 6.98 -1.28 40.33
N VAL A 233 8.15 -1.41 40.96
CA VAL A 233 9.42 -1.54 40.23
C VAL A 233 9.50 -2.87 39.49
N ALA A 234 9.07 -3.98 40.12
CA ALA A 234 9.00 -5.28 39.48
C ALA A 234 8.02 -5.32 38.30
N ASP A 235 6.83 -4.72 38.47
CA ASP A 235 5.82 -4.59 37.42
C ASP A 235 6.33 -3.72 36.25
N GLY A 236 7.04 -2.64 36.54
CA GLY A 236 7.67 -1.77 35.54
C GLY A 236 8.77 -2.47 34.73
N LEU A 237 9.65 -3.23 35.41
CA LEU A 237 10.67 -4.06 34.74
C LEU A 237 10.02 -5.11 33.83
N LYS A 238 8.94 -5.76 34.30
CA LYS A 238 8.20 -6.73 33.49
C LYS A 238 7.60 -6.08 32.23
N ALA A 239 6.93 -4.94 32.38
CA ALA A 239 6.34 -4.21 31.26
C ALA A 239 7.39 -3.75 30.24
N MET A 240 8.57 -3.30 30.69
CA MET A 240 9.69 -2.97 29.79
C MET A 240 10.22 -4.17 29.02
N THR A 241 10.20 -5.36 29.63
CA THR A 241 10.63 -6.60 28.98
C THR A 241 9.61 -7.07 27.92
N GLU A 242 8.32 -6.82 28.16
CA GLU A 242 7.22 -7.10 27.21
C GLU A 242 7.18 -6.13 26.02
N LEU A 243 7.75 -4.92 26.15
CA LEU A 243 7.85 -3.92 25.08
C LEU A 243 9.07 -4.12 24.15
N LEU A 244 10.00 -5.02 24.49
CA LEU A 244 11.10 -5.38 23.60
C LEU A 244 10.53 -6.08 22.36
N PRO A 245 11.00 -5.74 21.14
CA PRO A 245 10.49 -6.36 19.93
C PRO A 245 10.70 -7.87 19.99
N HIS A 246 9.59 -8.61 20.03
CA HIS A 246 9.58 -10.07 20.01
C HIS A 246 10.10 -10.56 18.67
N ARG A 247 11.38 -10.90 18.61
CA ARG A 247 11.91 -11.68 17.49
C ARG A 247 11.41 -13.13 17.68
N PRO A 248 10.95 -13.84 16.63
CA PRO A 248 10.68 -15.27 16.73
C PRO A 248 12.00 -16.04 16.85
N CYS A 249 12.07 -17.06 17.71
CA CYS A 249 13.28 -17.86 17.94
C CYS A 249 13.82 -18.38 16.61
N ASP A 250 15.11 -18.20 16.32
CA ASP A 250 15.67 -18.56 15.02
C ASP A 250 15.61 -20.09 14.77
N ASP A 251 15.58 -20.92 15.83
CA ASP A 251 15.47 -22.38 15.74
C ASP A 251 14.01 -22.89 15.63
N CYS A 252 13.10 -22.43 16.50
CA CYS A 252 11.75 -22.98 16.58
C CYS A 252 10.63 -22.04 16.07
N LEU A 253 10.98 -20.80 15.72
CA LEU A 253 10.06 -19.70 15.35
C LEU A 253 8.94 -19.43 16.37
N GLY A 254 9.11 -19.91 17.60
CA GLY A 254 8.13 -19.83 18.68
C GLY A 254 7.15 -21.02 18.77
N ASN A 255 7.35 -22.11 18.02
CA ASN A 255 6.38 -23.23 17.97
C ASN A 255 6.73 -24.43 18.87
N ASP A 256 7.89 -24.44 19.53
CA ASP A 256 8.31 -25.56 20.38
C ASP A 256 8.44 -25.14 21.86
N PRO A 257 7.51 -25.60 22.74
CA PRO A 257 7.56 -25.33 24.19
C PRO A 257 8.74 -25.98 24.92
N SER A 258 9.43 -26.92 24.29
CA SER A 258 10.55 -27.68 24.87
C SER A 258 11.93 -27.19 24.43
N CYS A 259 11.99 -26.13 23.61
CA CYS A 259 13.23 -25.54 23.13
C CYS A 259 14.09 -25.01 24.29
N ALA A 260 15.33 -25.50 24.39
CA ALA A 260 16.27 -25.15 25.46
C ALA A 260 16.64 -23.65 25.47
N GLU A 261 16.69 -23.01 24.30
CA GLU A 261 16.88 -21.55 24.21
C GLU A 261 15.64 -20.81 24.71
N CYS A 262 14.44 -21.20 24.29
CA CYS A 262 13.19 -20.53 24.71
C CYS A 262 12.95 -20.63 26.23
N ALA A 263 13.37 -21.72 26.87
CA ALA A 263 13.21 -21.94 28.30
C ALA A 263 14.03 -20.97 29.19
N GLY A 264 15.06 -20.32 28.65
CA GLY A 264 15.99 -19.46 29.40
C GLY A 264 15.89 -17.96 29.14
N VAL A 265 15.38 -17.53 27.97
CA VAL A 265 15.47 -16.13 27.51
C VAL A 265 14.13 -15.44 27.23
N GLY A 266 12.99 -16.03 27.60
CA GLY A 266 11.68 -15.36 27.53
C GLY A 266 11.09 -15.23 26.12
N TRP A 267 11.45 -16.14 25.21
CA TRP A 267 10.91 -16.19 23.85
C TRP A 267 9.56 -16.92 23.87
N PHE A 268 8.50 -16.25 23.41
CA PHE A 268 7.11 -16.77 23.45
C PHE A 268 6.57 -17.10 22.05
N PRO A 269 5.55 -17.98 21.96
CA PRO A 269 4.94 -18.36 20.69
C PRO A 269 4.31 -17.18 19.95
N LYS A 270 4.40 -17.20 18.61
CA LYS A 270 3.50 -16.43 17.74
C LYS A 270 2.05 -16.84 18.05
N GLY A 271 1.34 -16.05 18.85
CA GLY A 271 -0.07 -16.34 19.11
C GLY A 271 -0.79 -15.66 20.27
N ARG A 272 -0.16 -14.80 21.08
CA ARG A 272 -0.90 -13.97 22.06
C ARG A 272 -0.71 -12.48 21.82
N ALA A 273 -1.14 -12.04 20.65
CA ALA A 273 -1.50 -10.65 20.42
C ALA A 273 -3.04 -10.53 20.51
N SER A 274 -3.57 -10.48 21.73
CA SER A 274 -4.83 -9.76 21.98
C SER A 274 -4.43 -8.46 22.65
N TRP A 275 -4.29 -7.41 21.86
CA TRP A 275 -4.24 -6.05 22.35
C TRP A 275 -5.64 -5.68 22.85
N ASP A 276 -5.89 -5.91 24.14
CA ASP A 276 -6.92 -5.22 24.91
C ASP A 276 -6.22 -4.48 26.06
N MET A 277 -5.68 -3.30 25.75
CA MET A 277 -5.66 -2.06 26.55
C MET A 277 -4.80 -0.99 25.87
#